data_AF-A0A2A5M4G0-F1
#
_entry.id   AF-A0A2A5M4G0-F1
#
_cell.length_a   1.000
_cell.length_b   1.000
_cell.length_c   1.000
_cell.angle_alpha   90.00
_cell.angle_beta   90.00
_cell.angle_gamma   90.00
#
_symmetry.space_group_name_H-M   'P 1'
#
loop_
_entity.id
_entity.type
_entity.pdbx_description
1 polymer ?
#
loop_
_entity_poly.entity_id
_entity_poly.type
_entity_poly.pdbx_seq_one_letter_code
_entity_poly.pdbx_strand_id
1 'polypeptide(L)'
;MEMILFVLVMILLVLLFIVLFRQYKSPKIEEKSTQSFSDIMQLKSIGELSVFQVFSKEIVTKKDSAFNGIWKNLLGWSLSERQIALIFEFEITFLYDLRDKNFDILPLGDDAYKII
;
A
#
# COMPACT_ATOMS: atom_id res chain seq x y z
N MET A 1 2.53 -76.95 -15.54
CA MET A 1 3.04 -75.64 -16.02
C MET A 1 1.96 -74.57 -15.94
N GLU A 2 0.77 -74.83 -16.49
CA GLU A 2 -0.40 -73.93 -16.44
C GLU A 2 -0.82 -73.45 -15.04
N MET A 3 -0.86 -74.34 -14.04
CA MET A 3 -1.21 -73.98 -12.66
C MET A 3 -0.22 -73.00 -12.01
N ILE A 4 1.06 -73.09 -12.37
CA ILE A 4 2.11 -72.20 -11.84
C ILE A 4 2.02 -70.82 -12.53
N LEU A 5 1.73 -70.81 -13.83
CA LEU A 5 1.49 -69.59 -14.59
C LEU A 5 0.28 -68.81 -14.05
N PHE A 6 -0.81 -69.51 -13.74
CA PHE A 6 -2.03 -68.90 -13.19
C PHE A 6 -1.78 -68.22 -11.84
N VAL A 7 -1.02 -68.87 -10.94
CA VAL A 7 -0.65 -68.30 -9.64
C VAL A 7 0.23 -67.06 -9.81
N LEU A 8 1.17 -67.07 -10.76
CA LEU A 8 2.07 -65.96 -11.02
C LEU A 8 1.33 -64.73 -11.58
N VAL A 9 0.35 -64.95 -12.47
CA VAL A 9 -0.53 -63.89 -12.99
C VAL A 9 -1.40 -63.28 -11.89
N MET A 10 -1.93 -64.10 -10.98
CA MET A 10 -2.74 -63.61 -9.85
C MET A 10 -1.92 -62.73 -8.89
N ILE A 11 -0.67 -63.11 -8.62
CA ILE A 11 0.24 -62.29 -7.79
C ILE A 11 0.55 -60.95 -8.47
N LEU A 12 0.78 -60.97 -9.79
CA LEU A 12 1.04 -59.75 -10.56
C LEU A 12 -0.15 -58.79 -10.53
N LEU A 13 -1.38 -59.30 -10.69
CA LEU A 13 -2.60 -58.50 -10.63
C LEU A 13 -2.82 -57.87 -9.25
N VAL A 14 -2.54 -58.60 -8.17
CA VAL A 14 -2.64 -58.05 -6.80
C VAL A 14 -1.63 -56.94 -6.56
N LEU A 15 -0.39 -57.09 -7.04
CA LEU A 15 0.63 -56.05 -6.93
C LEU A 15 0.24 -54.80 -7.74
N LEU A 16 -0.28 -54.98 -8.96
CA LEU A 16 -0.77 -53.90 -9.80
C LEU A 16 -1.93 -53.16 -9.13
N PHE A 17 -2.87 -53.90 -8.53
CA PHE A 17 -3.99 -53.33 -7.80
C PHE A 17 -3.52 -52.49 -6.60
N ILE A 18 -2.54 -52.97 -5.82
CA ILE A 18 -1.98 -52.23 -4.67
C ILE A 18 -1.29 -50.93 -5.11
N VAL A 19 -0.52 -50.97 -6.20
CA VAL A 19 0.18 -49.78 -6.72
C VAL A 19 -0.82 -48.75 -7.22
N LEU A 20 -1.84 -49.18 -7.97
CA LEU A 20 -2.91 -48.29 -8.45
C LEU A 20 -3.72 -47.71 -7.29
N PHE A 21 -4.03 -48.51 -6.26
CA PHE A 21 -4.75 -48.03 -5.08
C PHE A 21 -3.93 -47.04 -4.25
N ARG A 22 -2.60 -47.21 -4.19
CA ARG A 22 -1.69 -46.22 -3.58
C ARG A 22 -1.58 -44.93 -4.38
N GLN A 23 -1.63 -44.99 -5.72
CA GLN A 23 -1.65 -43.78 -6.55
C GLN A 23 -3.01 -43.07 -6.50
N TYR A 24 -4.11 -43.82 -6.41
CA TYR A 24 -5.46 -43.24 -6.31
C TYR A 24 -5.70 -42.61 -4.93
N LYS A 25 -5.08 -43.15 -3.88
CA LYS A 25 -4.80 -42.41 -2.64
C LYS A 25 -3.64 -41.45 -2.88
N SER A 26 -3.83 -40.53 -3.83
CA SER A 26 -3.03 -39.30 -3.88
C SER A 26 -3.01 -38.74 -2.45
N PRO A 27 -1.86 -38.29 -1.92
CA PRO A 27 -1.88 -37.54 -0.68
C PRO A 27 -2.95 -36.47 -0.87
N LYS A 28 -3.87 -36.32 0.09
CA LYS A 28 -4.69 -35.11 0.14
C LYS A 28 -3.68 -33.99 -0.03
N ILE A 29 -3.69 -33.35 -1.20
CA ILE A 29 -3.11 -32.04 -1.35
C ILE A 29 -3.96 -31.30 -0.35
N GLU A 30 -3.45 -31.15 0.89
CA GLU A 30 -3.88 -30.05 1.72
C GLU A 30 -3.86 -28.90 0.75
N GLU A 31 -5.05 -28.39 0.43
CA GLU A 31 -5.18 -27.07 -0.14
C GLU A 31 -4.40 -26.22 0.82
N LYS A 32 -3.12 -26.02 0.49
CA LYS A 32 -2.29 -24.99 1.05
C LYS A 32 -3.00 -23.77 0.51
N SER A 33 -4.06 -23.39 1.22
CA SER A 33 -4.63 -22.06 1.18
C SER A 33 -3.37 -21.20 1.14
N THR A 34 -3.16 -20.56 0.00
CA THR A 34 -2.14 -19.54 -0.12
C THR A 34 -2.65 -18.50 0.85
N GLN A 35 -2.29 -18.66 2.12
CA GLN A 35 -2.68 -17.80 3.19
C GLN A 35 -2.03 -16.49 2.82
N SER A 36 -2.81 -15.61 2.19
CA SER A 36 -2.50 -14.21 1.89
C SER A 36 -2.46 -13.43 3.20
N PHE A 37 -1.80 -14.00 4.20
CA PHE A 37 -1.73 -13.51 5.58
C PHE A 37 -0.51 -12.61 5.78
N SER A 38 0.25 -12.32 4.73
CA SER A 38 1.52 -11.60 4.84
C SER A 38 1.48 -10.14 4.46
N ASP A 39 0.61 -9.69 3.55
CA ASP A 39 0.86 -8.39 2.90
C ASP A 39 0.25 -7.20 3.65
N ILE A 40 -1.00 -7.30 4.10
CA ILE A 40 -1.66 -6.19 4.81
C ILE A 40 -1.09 -6.05 6.24
N MET A 41 -0.76 -7.14 6.92
CA MET A 41 -0.11 -7.08 8.24
C MET A 41 1.31 -6.49 8.19
N GLN A 42 1.98 -6.55 7.04
CA GLN A 42 3.28 -5.92 6.82
C GLN A 42 3.20 -4.39 6.66
N LEU A 43 2.02 -3.79 6.49
CA LEU A 43 1.86 -2.32 6.39
C LEU A 43 2.43 -1.59 7.62
N LYS A 44 2.33 -2.17 8.82
CA LYS A 44 2.95 -1.59 10.05
C LYS A 44 4.48 -1.44 9.93
N SER A 45 5.15 -2.25 9.11
CA SER A 45 6.61 -2.17 8.93
C SER A 45 7.04 -0.96 8.09
N ILE A 46 6.17 -0.48 7.19
CA ILE A 46 6.42 0.65 6.29
C ILE A 46 6.58 1.96 7.08
N GLY A 47 5.86 2.11 8.19
CA GLY A 47 5.97 3.28 9.07
C GLY A 47 4.93 4.34 8.74
N GLU A 48 5.06 5.01 7.60
CA GLU A 48 4.18 6.13 7.24
C GLU A 48 3.51 5.88 5.88
N LEU A 49 2.23 6.24 5.79
CA LEU A 49 1.45 6.23 4.55
C LEU A 49 1.12 7.66 4.13
N SER A 50 1.65 8.09 2.98
CA SER A 50 1.23 9.34 2.34
C SER A 50 -0.05 9.11 1.58
N VAL A 51 -1.13 9.76 2.02
CA VAL A 51 -2.48 9.57 1.44
C VAL A 51 -2.82 10.69 0.46
N PHE A 52 -2.33 11.90 0.73
CA PHE A 52 -2.69 13.06 -0.08
C PHE A 52 -1.59 14.13 -0.04
N GLN A 53 -1.40 14.81 -1.17
CA GLN A 53 -0.44 15.90 -1.30
C GLN A 53 -1.11 17.08 -1.99
N VAL A 54 -1.00 18.27 -1.36
CA VAL A 54 -1.56 19.51 -1.86
C VAL A 54 -0.44 20.46 -2.22
N PHE A 55 -0.48 20.95 -3.46
CA PHE A 55 0.38 22.01 -3.94
C PHE A 55 -0.44 23.27 -4.14
N SER A 56 -0.07 24.35 -3.46
CA SER A 56 -0.70 25.65 -3.63
C SER A 56 0.34 26.73 -3.87
N LYS A 57 0.08 27.62 -4.82
CA LYS A 57 0.91 28.79 -5.09
C LYS A 57 0.05 30.05 -4.91
N GLU A 58 0.44 30.91 -3.99
CA GLU A 58 -0.26 32.17 -3.73
C GLU A 58 0.63 33.35 -4.07
N ILE A 59 0.11 34.29 -4.86
CA ILE A 59 0.81 35.51 -5.24
C ILE A 59 0.20 36.66 -4.44
N VAL A 60 0.89 37.13 -3.41
CA VAL A 60 0.47 38.29 -2.63
C VAL A 60 1.17 39.52 -3.18
N THR A 61 0.38 40.45 -3.67
CA THR A 61 0.88 41.73 -4.20
C THR A 61 0.54 42.83 -3.21
N LYS A 62 1.56 43.42 -2.59
CA LYS A 62 1.39 44.61 -1.74
C LYS A 62 1.90 45.83 -2.50
N LYS A 63 1.00 46.75 -2.79
CA LYS A 63 1.36 48.09 -3.29
C LYS A 63 1.52 49.02 -2.09
N ASP A 64 2.54 48.77 -1.26
CA ASP A 64 2.82 49.65 -0.13
C ASP A 64 3.49 50.92 -0.66
N SER A 65 2.76 52.03 -0.61
CA SER A 65 3.37 53.35 -0.71
C SER A 65 4.17 53.53 0.57
N ALA A 66 5.48 53.30 0.51
CA ALA A 66 6.39 53.41 1.65
C ALA A 66 6.38 54.80 2.33
N PHE A 67 5.60 55.76 1.81
CA PHE A 67 5.46 57.12 2.30
C PHE A 67 4.02 57.63 2.06
N ASN A 68 3.09 57.28 2.94
CA ASN A 68 1.77 57.93 2.96
C ASN A 68 1.77 59.11 3.94
N GLY A 69 1.68 60.33 3.40
CA GLY A 69 1.68 61.59 4.14
C GLY A 69 2.16 62.80 3.32
N ILE A 70 2.43 63.90 4.02
CA ILE A 70 2.83 65.23 3.50
C ILE A 70 4.04 65.16 2.53
N TRP A 71 4.92 64.18 2.73
CA TRP A 71 6.09 63.92 1.89
C TRP A 71 5.79 63.38 0.49
N LYS A 72 4.59 62.82 0.24
CA LYS A 72 4.17 62.32 -1.09
C LYS A 72 4.09 63.43 -2.14
N ASN A 73 3.64 64.63 -1.76
CA ASN A 73 3.62 65.79 -2.67
C ASN A 73 5.02 66.39 -2.90
N LEU A 74 5.96 66.18 -1.98
CA LEU A 74 7.31 66.76 -2.05
C LEU A 74 8.33 65.85 -2.74
N LEU A 75 8.21 64.53 -2.59
CA LEU A 75 9.14 63.52 -3.13
C LEU A 75 8.49 62.57 -4.16
N GLY A 76 7.19 62.71 -4.42
CA GLY A 76 6.44 61.83 -5.34
C GLY A 76 6.90 61.88 -6.80
N TRP A 77 7.64 62.92 -7.20
CA TRP A 77 8.25 63.02 -8.53
C TRP A 77 9.57 62.22 -8.66
N SER A 78 10.17 61.81 -7.54
CA SER A 78 11.46 61.10 -7.49
C SER A 78 11.33 59.63 -7.09
N LEU A 79 10.29 59.25 -6.34
CA LEU A 79 10.12 57.89 -5.84
C LEU A 79 9.25 57.06 -6.81
N SER A 80 9.88 56.11 -7.52
CA SER A 80 9.16 55.09 -8.29
C SER A 80 8.32 54.22 -7.36
N GLU A 81 7.01 54.11 -7.64
CA GLU A 81 6.10 53.14 -7.01
C GLU A 81 6.55 51.71 -7.36
N ARG A 82 7.49 51.15 -6.60
CA ARG A 82 7.93 49.77 -6.81
C ARG A 82 6.90 48.81 -6.25
N GLN A 83 6.28 48.04 -7.14
CA GLN A 83 5.36 46.98 -6.79
C GLN A 83 6.15 45.75 -6.33
N ILE A 84 5.90 45.28 -5.12
CA ILE A 84 6.52 44.07 -4.57
C ILE A 84 5.48 42.95 -4.64
N ALA A 85 5.81 41.89 -5.37
CA ALA A 85 5.04 40.66 -5.40
C ALA A 85 5.79 39.59 -4.60
N LEU A 86 5.11 38.96 -3.65
CA LEU A 86 5.59 37.78 -2.94
C LEU A 86 4.88 36.56 -3.52
N ILE A 87 5.66 35.53 -3.88
CA ILE A 87 5.15 34.23 -4.31
C ILE A 87 5.40 33.25 -3.17
N PHE A 88 4.32 32.69 -2.64
CA PHE A 88 4.36 31.63 -1.64
C PHE A 88 4.07 30.30 -2.31
N GLU A 89 4.89 29.30 -2.02
CA GLU A 89 4.67 27.92 -2.46
C GLU A 89 4.46 27.05 -1.21
N PHE A 90 3.33 26.37 -1.17
CA PHE A 90 2.96 25.47 -0.09
C PHE A 90 2.90 24.04 -0.63
N GLU A 91 3.72 23.17 -0.04
CA GLU A 91 3.66 21.73 -0.22
C GLU A 91 3.17 21.12 1.10
N ILE A 92 1.97 20.55 1.08
CA ILE A 92 1.33 19.97 2.26
C ILE A 92 1.14 18.49 2.01
N THR A 93 1.77 17.67 2.83
CA THR A 93 1.69 16.20 2.75
C THR A 93 0.91 15.67 3.95
N PHE A 94 -0.15 14.90 3.68
CA PHE A 94 -0.95 14.23 4.70
C PHE A 94 -0.44 12.81 4.90
N LEU A 95 0.23 12.62 6.03
CA LEU A 95 0.85 11.35 6.44
C LEU A 95 0.01 10.70 7.53
N TYR A 96 -0.26 9.40 7.38
CA TYR A 96 -0.77 8.53 8.42
C TYR A 96 0.37 7.70 9.02
N ASP A 97 0.50 7.72 10.34
CA ASP A 97 1.45 6.85 11.05
C ASP A 97 0.84 5.45 11.22
N LEU A 98 1.39 4.48 10.49
CA LEU A 98 0.99 3.08 10.54
C LEU A 98 1.59 2.34 11.74
N ARG A 99 2.47 2.99 12.52
CA ARG A 99 3.03 2.48 13.79
C ARG A 99 2.35 3.07 15.00
N ASP A 100 1.35 3.95 14.83
CA ASP A 100 0.57 4.47 15.93
C ASP A 100 -0.05 3.31 16.73
N LYS A 101 -0.01 3.41 18.05
CA LYS A 101 -0.64 2.46 18.98
C LYS A 101 -2.17 2.36 18.78
N ASN A 102 -2.78 3.38 18.21
CA ASN A 102 -4.21 3.45 17.93
C ASN A 102 -4.55 2.84 16.56
N PHE A 103 -3.56 2.57 15.70
CA PHE A 103 -3.75 1.93 14.41
C PHE A 103 -3.69 0.41 14.57
N ASP A 104 -4.77 -0.28 14.22
CA ASP A 104 -4.81 -1.73 14.26
C ASP A 104 -5.52 -2.38 13.07
N ILE A 105 -5.07 -3.59 12.74
CA ILE A 105 -5.58 -4.37 11.61
C ILE A 105 -6.15 -5.67 12.19
N LEU A 106 -7.48 -5.75 12.23
CA LEU A 106 -8.18 -6.91 12.77
C LEU A 106 -8.55 -7.89 11.65
N PRO A 107 -8.17 -9.18 11.75
CA PRO A 107 -8.64 -10.20 10.82
C PRO A 107 -10.11 -10.54 11.09
N LEU A 108 -10.94 -10.53 10.05
CA LEU A 108 -12.37 -10.86 10.11
C LEU A 108 -12.67 -12.31 9.64
N GLY A 109 -11.70 -13.00 9.04
CA GLY A 109 -11.88 -14.30 8.36
C GLY A 109 -11.98 -14.14 6.84
N ASP A 110 -11.77 -15.22 6.08
CA ASP A 110 -11.86 -15.25 4.61
C ASP A 110 -11.16 -14.09 3.87
N ASP A 111 -9.90 -13.82 4.23
CA ASP A 111 -9.07 -12.74 3.65
C ASP A 111 -9.67 -11.32 3.80
N ALA A 112 -10.62 -11.15 4.72
CA ALA A 112 -11.19 -9.86 5.06
C ALA A 112 -10.48 -9.26 6.29
N TYR A 113 -10.19 -7.96 6.21
CA TYR A 113 -9.51 -7.19 7.25
C TYR A 113 -10.28 -5.91 7.56
N LYS A 114 -10.30 -5.54 8.85
CA LYS A 114 -10.82 -4.26 9.32
C LYS A 114 -9.66 -3.41 9.82
N ILE A 115 -9.56 -2.19 9.31
CA ILE A 115 -8.63 -1.17 9.79
C ILE A 115 -9.38 -0.31 10.81
N ILE A 116 -8.78 -0.10 11.98
CA ILE A 116 -9.30 0.74 13.07
C ILE A 116 -8.22 1.73 13.49
#